data_AF-A0A3D0KUE9-F1
#
_entry.id   AF-A0A3D0KUE9-F1
#
_cell.length_a   1.000
_cell.length_b   1.000
_cell.length_c   1.000
_cell.angle_alpha   90.00
_cell.angle_beta   90.00
_cell.angle_gamma   90.00
#
_symmetry.space_group_name_H-M   'P 1'
#
loop_
_entity.id
_entity.type
_entity.pdbx_description
1 polymer ?
#
loop_
_entity_poly.entity_id
_entity_poly.type
_entity_poly.pdbx_seq_one_letter_code
_entity_poly.pdbx_strand_id
1 'polypeptide(L)' 'GQKKREVGAGVPFGRMATPQDLVGMAVFLASDEADYIVAQTYNVDGGQWMS' A
#
# COMPACT_ATOMS: atom_id res chain seq x y z
N GLY A 1 15.54 1.64 13.55
CA GLY A 1 16.91 2.01 13.16
C GLY A 1 16.86 3.20 12.23
N GLN A 2 17.92 4.02 12.23
CA GLN A 2 18.04 5.26 11.45
C GLN A 2 17.59 5.11 9.99
N LYS A 3 18.02 4.04 9.32
CA LYS A 3 17.66 3.74 7.93
C LYS A 3 16.14 3.64 7.66
N LYS A 4 15.35 3.08 8.59
CA LYS A 4 13.88 3.03 8.43
C LYS A 4 13.24 4.42 8.48
N ARG A 5 13.83 5.36 9.23
CA ARG A 5 13.34 6.73 9.33
C ARG A 5 13.67 7.53 8.07
N GLU A 6 14.89 7.39 7.55
CA GLU A 6 15.33 8.03 6.32
C GLU A 6 14.51 7.56 5.11
N VAL A 7 14.29 6.25 4.96
CA VAL A 7 13.46 5.72 3.86
C VAL A 7 12.01 6.18 4.01
N GLY A 8 11.46 6.17 5.22
CA GLY A 8 10.10 6.65 5.47
C GLY A 8 9.89 8.13 5.12
N ALA A 9 10.91 8.97 5.29
CA ALA A 9 10.85 10.38 4.91
C ALA A 9 10.80 10.60 3.39
N GLY A 10 11.25 9.62 2.59
CA GLY A 10 11.15 9.65 1.13
C GLY A 10 9.81 9.16 0.58
N VAL A 11 8.95 8.57 1.42
CA VAL A 11 7.58 8.20 1.05
C VAL A 11 6.71 9.47 1.12
N PRO A 12 5.89 9.81 0.10
CA PRO A 12 5.03 10.99 0.16
C PRO A 12 4.09 11.02 1.36
N PHE A 13 3.59 9.86 1.78
CA PHE A 13 2.81 9.70 3.01
C PHE A 13 3.59 10.00 4.31
N GLY A 14 4.91 10.14 4.24
CA GLY A 14 5.77 10.57 5.36
C GLY A 14 6.19 9.45 6.31
N ARG A 15 5.86 8.19 6.01
CA ARG A 15 6.34 7.02 6.76
C ARG A 15 6.37 5.76 5.91
N MET A 16 7.14 4.78 6.38
CA MET A 16 7.02 3.41 5.89
C MET A 16 5.63 2.84 6.19
N ALA A 17 5.12 2.03 5.26
CA ALA A 17 3.91 1.26 5.47
C ALA A 17 4.08 0.26 6.62
N THR A 18 2.99 -0.01 7.32
CA THR A 18 2.84 -1.08 8.30
C THR A 18 1.94 -2.17 7.70
N PRO A 19 1.94 -3.40 8.24
CA PRO A 19 1.01 -4.43 7.80
C PRO A 19 -0.46 -3.99 7.82
N GLN A 20 -0.83 -3.10 8.74
CA GLN A 20 -2.19 -2.57 8.87
C GLN A 20 -2.63 -1.75 7.67
N ASP A 21 -1.72 -1.08 6.96
CA ASP A 21 -2.07 -0.27 5.78
C ASP A 21 -2.56 -1.14 4.61
N LEU A 22 -2.12 -2.41 4.53
CA LEU A 22 -2.50 -3.34 3.46
C LEU A 22 -3.85 -4.01 3.73
N VAL A 23 -4.34 -4.01 4.97
CA VAL A 23 -5.54 -4.74 5.37
C VAL A 23 -6.77 -4.29 4.58
N GLY A 24 -6.95 -2.99 4.40
CA GLY A 24 -8.10 -2.46 3.67
C GLY A 24 -8.18 -2.95 2.22
N MET A 25 -7.05 -2.88 1.49
CA MET A 25 -6.97 -3.37 0.12
C MET A 25 -7.15 -4.90 0.06
N ALA A 26 -6.53 -5.64 0.99
CA ALA A 26 -6.65 -7.10 1.03
C ALA A 26 -8.10 -7.54 1.28
N VAL A 27 -8.81 -6.88 2.19
CA VAL A 27 -10.23 -7.16 2.47
C VAL A 27 -11.10 -6.80 1.28
N PHE A 28 -10.87 -5.64 0.66
CA PHE A 28 -11.60 -5.25 -0.56
C PHE A 28 -11.41 -6.25 -1.69
N LEU A 29 -10.17 -6.66 -1.99
CA LEU A 29 -9.91 -7.64 -3.04
C LEU A 29 -10.45 -9.05 -2.73
N ALA A 30 -10.72 -9.35 -1.46
CA ALA A 30 -11.35 -10.60 -1.03
C ALA A 30 -12.88 -10.52 -0.95
N SER A 31 -13.46 -9.35 -1.19
CA SER A 31 -14.91 -9.10 -1.11
C SER A 31 -15.59 -9.21 -2.48
N ASP A 32 -16.92 -9.35 -2.48
CA ASP A 32 -17.72 -9.47 -3.70
C ASP A 32 -17.68 -8.18 -4.54
N GLU A 33 -17.35 -7.04 -3.93
CA GLU A 33 -17.20 -5.76 -4.61
C GLU A 33 -16.03 -5.74 -5.62
N ALA A 34 -15.09 -6.68 -5.51
CA ALA A 34 -13.96 -6.82 -6.42
C ALA A 34 -14.16 -7.89 -7.51
N ASP A 35 -15.38 -8.42 -7.72
CA ASP A 35 -15.63 -9.59 -8.61
C ASP A 35 -15.16 -9.41 -10.06
N TYR A 36 -15.11 -8.17 -10.56
CA TYR A 36 -14.63 -7.87 -11.92
C TYR A 36 -13.18 -7.37 -11.98
N ILE A 37 -12.45 -7.45 -10.87
CA ILE A 37 -11.05 -7.02 -10.75
C ILE A 37 -10.15 -8.25 -10.84
N VAL A 38 -9.59 -8.47 -12.03
CA VAL A 38 -8.72 -9.62 -12.30
C VAL A 38 -7.40 -9.20 -12.93
N ALA A 39 -6.33 -9.95 -12.63
CA ALA A 39 -4.98 -9.74 -13.18
C ALA A 39 -4.42 -8.32 -12.98
N GLN A 40 -4.82 -7.64 -11.91
CA GLN A 40 -4.33 -6.31 -11.55
C GLN A 40 -3.35 -6.37 -10.37
N THR A 41 -2.46 -5.38 -10.31
CA THR A 41 -1.59 -5.14 -9.15
C THR A 41 -1.86 -3.73 -8.64
N TYR A 42 -2.32 -3.61 -7.40
CA TYR A 42 -2.60 -2.31 -6.78
C TYR A 42 -1.48 -1.91 -5.83
N ASN A 43 -0.99 -0.68 -5.99
CA ASN A 43 -0.02 -0.11 -5.07
C ASN A 43 -0.69 0.33 -3.77
N VAL A 44 -0.13 -0.12 -2.65
CA VAL A 44 -0.45 0.35 -1.30
C VAL A 44 0.85 0.77 -0.63
N ASP A 45 1.44 1.84 -1.15
CA ASP A 45 2.85 2.20 -0.89
C ASP A 45 3.04 3.62 -0.36
N GLY A 46 1.95 4.33 -0.03
CA GLY A 46 1.99 5.71 0.45
C GLY A 46 2.37 6.72 -0.65
N GLY A 47 2.12 6.39 -1.92
CA GLY A 47 2.38 7.24 -3.07
C GLY A 47 3.82 7.17 -3.58
N GLN A 48 4.57 6.13 -3.18
CA GLN A 48 5.96 5.92 -3.59
C GLN A 48 6.11 5.78 -5.11
N TRP A 49 5.14 5.14 -5.75
CA TRP A 49 5.09 4.97 -7.19
C TRP A 49 3.79 5.52 -7.76
N MET A 50 3.88 6.18 -8.93
CA MET A 50 2.71 6.52 -9.73
C MET A 50 2.47 5.37 -10.71
N SER A 51 1.36 4.65 -10.54
CA SER A 51 0.90 3.59 -11.46
C SER A 51 -0.20 4.09 -12.38
#